data_AF-A0A2Z6RXG9-F1
#
_entry.id   AF-A0A2Z6RXG9-F1
#
_cell.length_a   1.000
_cell.length_b   1.000
_cell.length_c   1.000
_cell.angle_alpha   90.00
_cell.angle_beta   90.00
_cell.angle_gamma   90.00
#
_symmetry.space_group_name_H-M   'P 1'
#
loop_
_entity.id
_entity.type
_entity.pdbx_description
1 polymer ?
#
loop_
_entity_poly.entity_id
_entity_poly.type
_entity_poly.pdbx_seq_one_letter_code
_entity_poly.pdbx_strand_id
1 'polypeptide(L)'
;MKEIEVWEHVLKWGLAQNPTLIPDPKSWSVEDFKIMRNTLQHCLPLVRFFCLSSKEFSQKVRPYQKLLNQQLYEDLLKFFLESDNVSSQNIQHKADINDNNFKESYLPYKFKLLLRGCRDGFTPKRFHELCDNKPNTVTFY
;
A
#
# COMPACT_ATOMS: atom_id res chain seq x y z
N MET A 1 11.02 -4.29 1.31
CA MET A 1 10.00 -3.79 0.37
C MET A 1 9.60 -2.41 0.83
N LYS A 2 9.63 -1.44 -0.08
CA LYS A 2 9.16 -0.08 0.20
C LYS A 2 7.63 -0.08 0.13
N GLU A 3 6.99 0.75 0.94
CA GLU A 3 5.52 0.79 0.98
C GLU A 3 4.89 1.19 -0.36
N ILE A 4 5.59 2.02 -1.14
CA ILE A 4 5.14 2.38 -2.49
C ILE A 4 5.00 1.16 -3.41
N GLU A 5 5.88 0.16 -3.26
CA GLU A 5 5.81 -1.06 -4.07
C GLU A 5 4.55 -1.85 -3.70
N VAL A 6 4.17 -1.89 -2.42
CA VAL A 6 2.93 -2.54 -1.97
C VAL A 6 1.73 -1.87 -2.63
N TRP A 7 1.65 -0.52 -2.59
CA TRP A 7 0.58 0.23 -3.23
C TRP A 7 0.48 -0.05 -4.74
N GLU A 8 1.60 -0.02 -5.46
CA GLU A 8 1.62 -0.29 -6.90
C GLU A 8 1.18 -1.73 -7.23
N HIS A 9 1.53 -2.71 -6.40
CA HIS A 9 1.08 -4.09 -6.59
C HIS A 9 -0.41 -4.26 -6.30
N VAL A 10 -0.93 -3.60 -5.26
CA VAL A 10 -2.37 -3.57 -4.96
C VAL A 10 -3.15 -2.99 -6.14
N LEU A 11 -2.68 -1.88 -6.73
CA LEU A 11 -3.30 -1.29 -7.92
C LEU A 11 -3.23 -2.23 -9.13
N LYS A 12 -2.06 -2.82 -9.43
CA LYS A 12 -1.90 -3.78 -10.53
C LYS A 12 -2.81 -4.99 -10.38
N TRP A 13 -2.94 -5.52 -9.17
CA TRP A 13 -3.84 -6.63 -8.87
C TRP A 13 -5.31 -6.23 -9.08
N GLY A 14 -5.72 -5.06 -8.59
CA GLY A 14 -7.08 -4.55 -8.81
C GLY A 14 -7.44 -4.37 -10.29
N LEU A 15 -6.49 -3.87 -11.10
CA LEU A 15 -6.66 -3.75 -12.55
C LEU A 15 -6.78 -5.12 -13.23
N ALA A 16 -5.98 -6.11 -12.80
CA ALA A 16 -6.05 -7.47 -13.33
C ALA A 16 -7.40 -8.16 -13.02
N GLN A 17 -8.04 -7.82 -11.90
CA GLN A 17 -9.40 -8.31 -11.58
C GLN A 17 -10.49 -7.60 -12.41
N ASN A 18 -10.20 -6.44 -13.00
CA ASN A 18 -11.17 -5.61 -13.71
C ASN A 18 -10.65 -5.25 -15.12
N PRO A 19 -10.62 -6.20 -16.07
CA PRO A 19 -9.93 -6.05 -17.36
C PRO A 19 -10.52 -4.98 -18.27
N THR A 20 -11.74 -4.48 -17.99
CA THR A 20 -12.37 -3.39 -18.74
C THR A 20 -11.86 -2.00 -18.32
N LEU A 21 -11.18 -1.89 -17.18
CA LEU A 21 -10.66 -0.62 -16.69
C LEU A 21 -9.35 -0.26 -17.38
N ILE A 22 -9.31 0.93 -17.97
CA ILE A 22 -8.09 1.52 -18.52
C ILE A 22 -7.16 1.88 -17.34
N PRO A 23 -5.85 1.62 -17.37
CA PRO A 23 -4.93 1.93 -16.28
C PRO A 23 -4.57 3.43 -16.19
N ASP A 24 -5.57 4.32 -16.28
CA ASP A 24 -5.43 5.76 -16.09
C ASP A 24 -6.59 6.31 -15.23
N PRO A 25 -6.36 6.68 -13.97
CA PRO A 25 -7.41 7.15 -13.07
C PRO A 25 -8.04 8.48 -13.51
N LYS A 26 -7.40 9.25 -14.41
CA LYS A 26 -8.01 10.47 -14.96
C LYS A 26 -9.16 10.15 -15.92
N SER A 27 -9.13 8.98 -16.54
CA SER A 27 -10.15 8.52 -17.48
C SER A 27 -11.35 7.85 -16.81
N TRP A 28 -11.26 7.56 -15.52
CA TRP A 28 -12.27 6.77 -14.81
C TRP A 28 -13.54 7.55 -14.49
N SER A 29 -14.67 6.95 -14.84
CA SER A 29 -15.99 7.37 -14.40
C SER A 29 -16.21 7.08 -12.91
N VAL A 30 -17.31 7.60 -12.36
CA VAL A 30 -17.71 7.31 -10.96
C VAL A 30 -17.93 5.80 -10.74
N GLU A 31 -18.49 5.10 -11.73
CA GLU A 31 -18.74 3.66 -11.62
C GLU A 31 -17.42 2.87 -11.69
N ASP A 32 -16.46 3.29 -12.53
CA ASP A 32 -15.13 2.67 -12.58
C ASP A 32 -14.41 2.74 -11.23
N PHE A 33 -14.46 3.91 -10.58
CA PHE A 33 -13.91 4.07 -9.23
C PHE A 33 -14.61 3.19 -8.19
N LYS A 34 -15.92 2.98 -8.33
CA LYS A 34 -16.70 2.12 -7.43
C LYS A 34 -16.33 0.65 -7.62
N ILE A 35 -16.21 0.19 -8.85
CA ILE A 35 -15.75 -1.18 -9.18
C ILE A 35 -14.36 -1.42 -8.58
N MET A 36 -13.42 -0.51 -8.83
CA MET A 36 -12.06 -0.64 -8.29
C MET A 36 -12.04 -0.58 -6.76
N ARG A 37 -12.79 0.33 -6.13
CA ARG A 37 -12.87 0.43 -4.66
C ARG A 37 -13.39 -0.87 -4.05
N ASN A 38 -14.45 -1.44 -4.62
CA ASN A 38 -15.02 -2.70 -4.13
C ASN A 38 -14.01 -3.86 -4.25
N THR A 39 -13.26 -3.89 -5.36
CA THR A 39 -12.20 -4.88 -5.58
C THR A 39 -11.10 -4.77 -4.52
N LEU A 40 -10.67 -3.54 -4.22
CA LEU A 40 -9.56 -3.28 -3.31
C LEU A 40 -9.96 -3.14 -1.84
N GLN A 41 -11.24 -3.29 -1.48
CA GLN A 41 -11.76 -2.94 -0.16
C GLN A 41 -11.03 -3.63 1.01
N HIS A 42 -10.56 -4.87 0.82
CA HIS A 42 -9.82 -5.62 1.83
C HIS A 42 -8.31 -5.36 1.80
N CYS A 43 -7.79 -4.83 0.70
CA CYS A 43 -6.38 -4.52 0.52
C CYS A 43 -6.04 -3.09 0.93
N LEU A 44 -6.94 -2.12 0.70
CA LEU A 44 -6.72 -0.70 1.02
C LEU A 44 -6.34 -0.47 2.50
N PRO A 45 -6.99 -1.11 3.49
CA PRO A 45 -6.61 -0.96 4.90
C PRO A 45 -5.22 -1.52 5.22
N LEU A 46 -4.66 -2.35 4.33
CA LEU A 46 -3.34 -2.95 4.48
C LEU A 46 -2.22 -2.08 3.85
N VAL A 47 -2.51 -0.91 3.30
CA VAL A 47 -1.49 -0.01 2.74
C VAL A 47 -1.18 1.10 3.74
N ARG A 48 0.09 1.24 4.13
CA ARG A 48 0.55 2.24 5.11
C ARG A 48 0.86 3.57 4.43
N PHE A 49 -0.16 4.27 3.97
CA PHE A 49 0.01 5.53 3.23
C PHE A 49 0.88 6.59 3.95
N PHE A 50 0.88 6.64 5.29
CA PHE A 50 1.73 7.55 6.08
C PHE A 50 3.23 7.20 6.03
N CYS A 51 3.60 6.00 5.58
CA CYS A 51 5.00 5.60 5.39
C CYS A 51 5.55 6.00 4.00
N LEU A 52 4.75 6.61 3.14
CA LEU A 52 5.18 7.13 1.85
C LEU A 52 5.89 8.47 2.02
N SER A 53 6.76 8.83 1.09
CA SER A 53 7.25 10.21 0.96
C SER A 53 6.18 11.13 0.36
N SER A 54 6.28 12.44 0.61
CA SER A 54 5.39 13.45 0.01
C SER A 54 5.35 13.35 -1.53
N LYS A 55 6.51 13.07 -2.16
CA LYS A 55 6.61 12.85 -3.60
C LYS A 55 5.83 11.62 -4.06
N GLU A 56 5.97 10.49 -3.37
CA GLU A 56 5.25 9.25 -3.68
C GLU A 56 3.75 9.43 -3.50
N PHE A 57 3.31 10.03 -2.39
CA PHE A 57 1.91 10.36 -2.16
C PHE A 57 1.34 11.23 -3.29
N SER A 58 2.00 12.34 -3.60
CA SER A 58 1.56 13.30 -4.62
C SER A 58 1.48 12.70 -6.02
N GLN A 59 2.48 11.89 -6.41
CA GLN A 59 2.57 11.34 -7.76
C GLN A 59 1.80 10.03 -7.96
N LYS A 60 1.67 9.20 -6.93
CA LYS A 60 1.20 7.81 -7.07
C LYS A 60 -0.10 7.51 -6.32
N VAL A 61 -0.39 8.21 -5.23
CA VAL A 61 -1.63 8.00 -4.44
C VAL A 61 -2.69 9.01 -4.80
N ARG A 62 -2.32 10.30 -4.87
CA ARG A 62 -3.23 11.42 -5.16
C ARG A 62 -4.08 11.24 -6.43
N PRO A 63 -3.57 10.70 -7.55
CA PRO A 63 -4.41 10.45 -8.73
C PRO A 63 -5.60 9.51 -8.45
N TYR A 64 -5.47 8.65 -7.44
CA TYR A 64 -6.47 7.67 -7.04
C TYR A 64 -7.24 8.06 -5.77
N GLN A 65 -7.23 9.34 -5.38
CA GLN A 65 -7.85 9.84 -4.14
C GLN A 65 -9.29 9.34 -3.92
N LYS A 66 -10.07 9.17 -4.99
CA LYS A 66 -11.47 8.70 -4.93
C LYS A 66 -11.62 7.25 -4.44
N LEU A 67 -10.55 6.45 -4.48
CA LEU A 67 -10.54 5.09 -3.91
C LEU A 67 -10.49 5.11 -2.38
N LEU A 68 -9.82 6.11 -1.81
CA LEU A 68 -9.61 6.23 -0.37
C LEU A 68 -10.89 6.71 0.33
N ASN A 69 -11.03 6.35 1.60
CA ASN A 69 -12.04 6.98 2.45
C ASN A 69 -11.72 8.48 2.58
N GLN A 70 -12.75 9.34 2.57
CA GLN A 70 -12.57 10.79 2.61
C GLN A 70 -11.78 11.23 3.85
N GLN A 71 -12.09 10.70 5.03
CA GLN A 71 -11.38 11.02 6.27
C GLN A 71 -9.91 10.65 6.17
N LEU A 72 -9.61 9.43 5.70
CA LEU A 72 -8.23 8.97 5.52
C LEU A 72 -7.45 9.88 4.55
N TYR A 73 -8.08 10.30 3.46
CA TYR A 73 -7.43 11.17 2.48
C TYR A 73 -7.14 12.56 3.04
N GLU A 74 -8.07 13.15 3.79
CA GLU A 74 -7.85 14.44 4.47
C GLU A 74 -6.74 14.34 5.51
N ASP A 75 -6.69 13.24 6.29
CA ASP A 75 -5.62 13.01 7.27
C ASP A 75 -4.24 12.88 6.58
N LEU A 76 -4.19 12.20 5.44
CA LEU A 76 -2.96 12.08 4.63
C LEU A 76 -2.56 13.43 4.03
N LEU A 77 -3.50 14.18 3.46
CA LEU A 77 -3.26 15.53 2.93
C LEU A 77 -2.67 16.42 4.02
N LYS A 78 -3.30 16.45 5.20
CA LYS A 78 -2.83 17.21 6.34
C LYS A 78 -1.39 16.82 6.72
N PHE A 79 -1.12 15.53 6.88
CA PHE A 79 0.20 15.02 7.23
C PHE A 79 1.29 15.47 6.23
N PHE A 80 1.02 15.38 4.92
CA PHE A 80 1.99 15.71 3.87
C PHE A 80 2.08 17.20 3.54
N LEU A 81 1.06 18.02 3.86
CA LEU A 81 1.10 19.47 3.68
C LEU A 81 1.69 20.19 4.89
N GLU A 82 1.41 19.72 6.11
CA GLU A 82 1.96 20.31 7.33
C GLU A 82 3.45 20.00 7.51
N SER A 83 3.97 18.93 6.88
CA SER A 83 5.40 18.62 6.89
C SER A 83 6.27 19.66 6.19
N ASP A 84 5.71 20.46 5.27
CA ASP A 84 6.45 21.49 4.53
C ASP A 84 6.45 22.86 5.23
N ASN A 85 5.56 23.07 6.22
CA ASN A 85 5.42 24.34 6.97
C ASN A 85 6.14 24.34 8.32
N VAL A 86 6.49 23.17 8.85
CA VAL A 86 7.29 23.06 10.07
C VAL A 86 8.75 23.11 9.65
N SER A 87 9.36 24.28 9.82
CA SER A 87 10.82 24.42 9.81
C SER A 87 11.46 23.25 10.54
N SER A 88 12.58 22.78 10.01
CA SER A 88 13.30 21.55 10.29
C SER A 88 13.76 21.33 11.75
N GLN A 89 13.13 21.95 12.75
CA GLN A 89 13.54 21.96 14.15
C GLN A 89 12.57 21.27 15.12
N ASN A 90 11.41 20.75 14.68
CA ASN A 90 10.55 19.92 15.55
C ASN A 90 10.35 18.47 15.07
N ILE A 91 11.01 18.07 13.98
CA ILE A 91 11.08 16.66 13.55
C ILE A 91 12.17 15.90 14.35
N GLN A 92 13.12 16.62 14.97
CA GLN A 92 14.22 16.00 15.74
C GLN A 92 13.74 15.23 16.98
N HIS A 93 12.55 15.51 17.54
CA HIS A 93 12.01 14.74 18.68
C HIS A 93 11.13 13.54 18.30
N LYS A 94 10.96 13.22 17.01
CA LYS A 94 10.35 11.95 16.56
C LYS A 94 11.18 11.17 15.54
N ALA A 95 12.33 11.71 15.11
CA ALA A 95 13.27 11.03 14.21
C ALA A 95 14.41 10.27 14.92
N ASP A 96 14.47 10.30 16.26
CA ASP A 96 15.45 9.55 17.06
C ASP A 96 14.81 8.48 17.97
N ILE A 97 13.74 7.83 17.47
CA ILE A 97 13.31 6.52 17.99
C ILE A 97 13.47 5.54 16.86
N ASN A 98 14.70 5.04 16.68
CA ASN A 98 15.08 3.83 15.96
C ASN A 98 14.06 3.47 14.86
N ASP A 99 14.24 3.94 13.63
CA ASP A 99 13.33 3.89 12.44
C ASP A 99 12.45 2.62 12.29
N ASN A 100 12.83 1.51 12.92
CA ASN A 100 12.00 0.31 13.08
C ASN A 100 10.79 0.48 14.03
N ASN A 101 10.93 1.18 15.16
CA ASN A 101 9.90 1.30 16.20
C ASN A 101 8.72 2.19 15.80
N PHE A 102 8.97 3.31 15.10
CA PHE A 102 7.90 4.15 14.57
C PHE A 102 7.17 3.43 13.43
N LYS A 103 7.88 2.71 12.55
CA LYS A 103 7.25 1.89 11.52
C LYS A 103 6.46 0.70 12.09
N GLU A 104 6.85 0.18 13.24
CA GLU A 104 6.22 -0.96 13.91
C GLU A 104 4.94 -0.57 14.67
N SER A 105 4.88 0.62 15.26
CA SER A 105 3.67 1.09 15.95
C SER A 105 2.49 1.40 15.01
N TYR A 106 2.76 1.73 13.74
CA TYR A 106 1.74 1.96 12.70
C TYR A 106 1.51 0.76 11.78
N LEU A 107 2.09 -0.41 12.06
CA LEU A 107 1.83 -1.63 11.29
C LEU A 107 0.53 -2.29 11.80
N PRO A 108 -0.59 -2.23 11.06
CA PRO A 108 -1.82 -2.90 11.49
C PRO A 108 -1.72 -4.43 11.34
N TYR A 109 -0.62 -4.93 10.78
CA TYR A 109 -0.39 -6.33 10.49
C TYR A 109 1.10 -6.69 10.61
N LYS A 110 1.37 -7.97 10.92
CA LYS A 110 2.71 -8.54 10.96
C LYS A 110 2.88 -9.52 9.80
N PHE A 111 3.83 -9.27 8.91
CA PHE A 111 4.12 -10.22 7.83
C PHE A 111 4.84 -11.45 8.37
N LYS A 112 4.38 -12.62 7.94
CA LYS A 112 5.06 -13.90 8.16
C LYS A 112 5.48 -14.44 6.80
N LEU A 113 6.79 -14.62 6.60
CA LEU A 113 7.33 -15.21 5.38
C LEU A 113 6.91 -16.68 5.29
N LEU A 114 6.11 -17.02 4.28
CA LEU A 114 5.67 -18.40 4.02
C LEU A 114 6.66 -19.17 3.16
N LEU A 115 7.09 -18.58 2.04
CA LEU A 115 8.00 -19.19 1.07
C LEU A 115 9.03 -18.16 0.59
N ARG A 116 10.30 -18.58 0.48
CA ARG A 116 11.37 -17.82 -0.18
C ARG A 116 12.18 -18.79 -1.04
N GLY A 117 12.17 -18.61 -2.36
CA GLY A 117 12.74 -19.62 -3.26
C GLY A 117 14.22 -19.94 -3.06
N CYS A 118 15.05 -18.98 -2.65
CA CYS A 118 16.46 -19.26 -2.32
C CYS A 118 16.66 -20.06 -1.01
N ARG A 119 15.64 -20.13 -0.14
CA ARG A 119 15.67 -20.89 1.13
C ARG A 119 14.91 -22.20 1.01
N ASP A 120 13.74 -22.15 0.40
CA ASP A 120 12.76 -23.24 0.41
C ASP A 120 12.71 -24.00 -0.94
N GLY A 121 13.33 -23.47 -1.99
CA GLY A 121 13.27 -23.99 -3.36
C GLY A 121 12.12 -23.40 -4.19
N PHE A 122 12.22 -23.51 -5.51
CA PHE A 122 11.26 -22.96 -6.48
C PHE A 122 10.34 -24.03 -7.12
N THR A 123 10.12 -25.17 -6.45
CA THR A 123 9.27 -26.21 -7.03
C THR A 123 7.79 -25.90 -6.80
N PRO A 124 6.88 -26.12 -7.78
CA PRO A 124 5.44 -25.94 -7.60
C PRO A 124 4.89 -26.73 -6.41
N LYS A 125 5.38 -27.96 -6.21
CA LYS A 125 5.04 -28.80 -5.06
C LYS A 125 5.30 -28.06 -3.74
N ARG A 126 6.45 -27.41 -3.60
CA ARG A 126 6.81 -26.69 -2.38
C ARG A 126 5.96 -25.45 -2.15
N PHE A 127 5.59 -24.75 -3.21
CA PHE A 127 4.67 -23.62 -3.12
C PHE A 127 3.31 -24.07 -2.56
N HIS A 128 2.71 -25.10 -3.15
CA HIS A 128 1.41 -25.61 -2.70
C HIS A 128 1.44 -26.11 -1.25
N GLU A 129 2.50 -26.82 -0.85
CA GLU A 129 2.69 -27.27 0.54
C GLU A 129 2.71 -26.12 1.57
N LEU A 130 3.28 -24.97 1.23
CA LEU A 130 3.50 -23.87 2.18
C LEU A 130 2.43 -22.76 2.10
N CYS A 131 1.84 -22.56 0.91
CA CYS A 131 1.02 -21.39 0.61
C CYS A 131 -0.47 -21.71 0.40
N ASP A 132 -0.84 -22.95 0.07
CA ASP A 132 -2.25 -23.26 -0.18
C ASP A 132 -3.11 -23.01 1.07
N ASN A 133 -4.32 -22.49 0.85
CA ASN A 133 -5.29 -22.16 1.89
C ASN A 133 -4.78 -21.14 2.93
N LYS A 134 -3.75 -20.34 2.61
CA LYS A 134 -3.30 -19.21 3.44
C LYS A 134 -4.00 -17.93 3.00
N PRO A 135 -5.00 -17.42 3.75
CA PRO A 135 -5.68 -16.19 3.38
C PRO A 135 -4.73 -14.99 3.53
N ASN A 136 -5.05 -13.88 2.85
CA ASN A 136 -4.27 -12.63 2.90
C ASN A 136 -2.79 -12.80 2.52
N THR A 137 -2.51 -13.72 1.59
CA THR A 137 -1.16 -13.97 1.09
C THR A 137 -0.89 -13.09 -0.12
N VAL A 138 0.24 -12.39 -0.12
CA VAL A 138 0.76 -11.69 -1.29
C VAL A 138 1.97 -12.46 -1.80
N THR A 139 1.92 -12.86 -3.07
CA THR A 139 3.04 -13.53 -3.76
C THR A 139 3.68 -12.53 -4.70
N PHE A 140 5.00 -12.44 -4.64
CA PHE A 140 5.81 -11.62 -5.52
C PHE A 140 6.74 -12.56 -6.29
N TYR A 141 6.81 -12.39 -7.61
CA TYR A 141 7.69 -13.14 -8.51
C TYR A 141 8.82 -12.24 -9.01
#